data_AF-A0A351ABY7-F1
#
_entry.id   AF-A0A351ABY7-F1
#
_cell.length_a   1.000
_cell.length_b   1.000
_cell.length_c   1.000
_cell.angle_alpha   90.00
_cell.angle_beta   90.00
_cell.angle_gamma   90.00
#
_symmetry.space_group_name_H-M   'P 1'
#
loop_
_entity.id
_entity.type
_entity.pdbx_description
1 polymer ?
#
loop_
_entity_poly.entity_id
_entity_poly.type
_entity_poly.pdbx_seq_one_letter_code
_entity_poly.pdbx_strand_id
1 'polypeptide(L)'
;MTADQVLKALEEFLALAATRFPGETKARRPGDRVPFHWPPHPVSREYHVTPDAWREEAWIELGGERTKVQIARTPSGVFGRSERYWNEAKGDTVDEVLAGIQQGLGELFDRQTAISETLGWSGRFTASIRDLGPQEWVCLLFCPVRDIGHECIQHIESHASAGIFGPAMVRILRDKVHPWRRCAQWAVLDMFEDLPSFFPDPRDQDEAVAAIRDFIAESEDDYARAVYKAGVVLGGHICTDAAADALLSLLSAPHRIGRRSAIHAAFHLVEWRDHDRDRILSSVRAAAETETDPQLKAFATGIAKDIEAQRFDHVSEPVFADELQTTSSV
;
A
#
# COMPACT_ATOMS: atom_id res chain seq x y z
N MET A 1 -20.03 15.01 5.16
CA MET A 1 -18.57 15.24 5.05
C MET A 1 -18.32 15.89 3.70
N THR A 2 -17.48 16.92 3.62
CA THR A 2 -17.06 17.57 2.36
C THR A 2 -15.59 17.27 2.06
N ALA A 3 -15.13 17.54 0.84
CA ALA A 3 -13.72 17.39 0.47
C ALA A 3 -12.79 18.22 1.38
N ASP A 4 -13.16 19.47 1.65
CA ASP A 4 -12.40 20.35 2.56
C ASP A 4 -12.29 19.80 3.98
N GLN A 5 -13.33 19.12 4.48
CA GLN A 5 -13.31 18.51 5.81
C GLN A 5 -12.32 17.34 5.85
N VAL A 6 -12.29 16.50 4.82
CA VAL A 6 -11.33 15.38 4.72
C VAL A 6 -9.91 15.90 4.57
N LEU A 7 -9.69 16.89 3.70
CA LEU A 7 -8.38 17.51 3.52
C LEU A 7 -7.87 18.15 4.81
N LYS A 8 -8.72 18.93 5.49
CA LYS A 8 -8.34 19.57 6.76
C LYS A 8 -7.98 18.54 7.83
N ALA A 9 -8.74 17.45 7.95
CA ALA A 9 -8.43 16.39 8.91
C ALA A 9 -7.08 15.72 8.61
N LEU A 10 -6.77 15.49 7.33
CA LEU A 10 -5.45 15.00 6.90
C LEU A 10 -4.34 16.01 7.24
N GLU A 11 -4.55 17.30 7.00
CA GLU A 11 -3.54 18.33 7.32
C GLU A 11 -3.26 18.40 8.82
N GLU A 12 -4.29 18.33 9.66
CA GLU A 12 -4.17 18.23 11.11
C GLU A 12 -3.40 16.97 11.52
N PHE A 13 -3.70 15.82 10.91
CA PHE A 13 -2.97 14.57 11.12
C PHE A 13 -1.48 14.70 10.77
N LEU A 14 -1.15 15.29 9.62
CA LEU A 14 0.24 15.48 9.19
C LEU A 14 0.99 16.48 10.07
N ALA A 15 0.31 17.52 10.55
CA ALA A 15 0.88 18.47 11.51
C ALA A 15 1.21 17.78 12.85
N LEU A 16 0.33 16.90 13.34
CA LEU A 16 0.58 16.08 14.52
C LEU A 16 1.76 15.13 14.30
N ALA A 17 1.84 14.48 13.14
CA ALA A 17 2.98 13.63 12.80
C ALA A 17 4.31 14.39 12.82
N ALA A 18 4.33 15.64 12.32
CA ALA A 18 5.52 16.49 12.35
C ALA A 18 6.00 16.77 13.79
N THR A 19 5.08 16.87 14.75
CA THR A 19 5.44 17.05 16.17
C THR A 19 5.85 15.75 16.85
N ARG A 20 5.27 14.61 16.45
CA ARG A 20 5.62 13.28 16.96
C ARG A 20 6.99 12.78 16.48
N PHE A 21 7.40 13.19 15.28
CA PHE A 21 8.65 12.77 14.63
C PHE A 21 9.55 13.98 14.30
N PRO A 22 10.02 14.74 15.30
CA PRO A 22 10.76 15.98 15.06
C PRO A 22 12.08 15.70 14.35
N GLY A 23 12.29 16.34 13.19
CA GLY A 23 13.51 16.18 12.39
C GLY A 23 13.59 14.90 11.57
N GLU A 24 12.61 14.01 11.67
CA GLU A 24 12.54 12.78 10.88
C GLU A 24 11.79 13.03 9.56
N THR A 25 12.50 13.61 8.59
CA THR A 25 11.94 13.91 7.26
C THR A 25 12.12 12.76 6.26
N LYS A 26 12.93 11.76 6.58
CA LYS A 26 13.17 10.62 5.69
C LYS A 26 12.02 9.62 5.73
N ALA A 27 11.68 9.06 4.58
CA ALA A 27 10.70 7.99 4.50
C ALA A 27 11.27 6.73 5.16
N ARG A 28 10.42 5.97 5.85
CA ARG A 28 10.72 4.63 6.34
C ARG A 28 10.28 3.61 5.30
N ARG A 29 11.08 2.55 5.12
CA ARG A 29 10.72 1.41 4.28
C ARG A 29 9.68 0.57 5.02
N PRO A 30 8.44 0.43 4.52
CA PRO A 30 7.49 -0.48 5.11
C PRO A 30 7.84 -1.93 4.75
N GLY A 31 7.37 -2.87 5.58
CA GLY A 31 7.42 -4.29 5.26
C GLY A 31 6.52 -4.65 4.07
N ASP A 32 6.61 -5.90 3.63
CA ASP A 32 5.71 -6.42 2.61
C ASP A 32 4.27 -6.48 3.14
N ARG A 33 3.31 -6.36 2.22
CA ARG A 33 1.91 -6.52 2.59
C ARG A 33 1.65 -8.00 2.86
N VAL A 34 1.17 -8.31 4.06
CA VAL A 34 0.64 -9.62 4.42
C VAL A 34 -0.86 -9.48 4.60
N PRO A 35 -1.70 -10.10 3.73
CA PRO A 35 -3.14 -10.07 3.89
C PRO A 35 -3.58 -10.61 5.25
N PHE A 36 -4.39 -9.83 5.96
CA PHE A 36 -5.00 -10.25 7.22
C PHE A 36 -6.44 -10.70 6.97
N HIS A 37 -6.78 -11.89 7.46
CA HIS A 37 -8.12 -12.44 7.33
C HIS A 37 -8.68 -12.75 8.71
N TRP A 38 -9.79 -12.10 9.05
CA TRP A 38 -10.50 -12.32 10.31
C TRP A 38 -12.01 -12.39 10.11
N PRO A 39 -12.72 -13.31 10.78
CA PRO A 39 -12.18 -14.39 11.60
C PRO A 39 -11.41 -15.44 10.76
N PRO A 40 -10.41 -16.12 11.32
CA PRO A 40 -9.71 -17.19 10.64
C PRO A 40 -10.65 -18.38 10.38
N HIS A 41 -10.23 -19.30 9.51
CA HIS A 41 -11.01 -20.52 9.28
C HIS A 41 -11.17 -21.31 10.58
N PRO A 42 -12.40 -21.68 10.98
CA PRO A 42 -12.63 -22.45 12.19
C PRO A 42 -12.19 -23.91 11.98
N VAL A 43 -10.95 -24.21 12.39
CA VAL A 43 -10.33 -25.54 12.21
C VAL A 43 -11.19 -26.68 12.77
N SER A 44 -12.01 -26.45 13.79
CA SER A 44 -12.90 -27.47 14.34
C SER A 44 -13.94 -28.00 13.34
N ARG A 45 -14.31 -27.20 12.33
CA ARG A 45 -15.27 -27.61 11.28
C ARG A 45 -14.71 -28.68 10.37
N GLU A 46 -13.41 -28.62 10.06
CA GLU A 46 -12.74 -29.59 9.20
C GLU A 46 -12.73 -31.00 9.80
N TYR A 47 -12.78 -31.09 11.14
CA TYR A 47 -12.73 -32.35 11.89
C TYR A 47 -14.08 -32.73 12.51
N HIS A 48 -15.16 -32.05 12.12
CA HIS A 48 -16.52 -32.30 12.61
C HIS A 48 -16.62 -32.34 14.15
N VAL A 49 -15.88 -31.47 14.85
CA VAL A 49 -15.97 -31.37 16.32
C VAL A 49 -17.38 -30.91 16.69
N THR A 50 -18.10 -31.76 17.43
CA THR A 50 -19.50 -31.47 17.80
C THR A 50 -19.58 -30.46 18.94
N PRO A 51 -20.71 -29.74 19.09
CA PRO A 51 -20.91 -28.81 20.21
C PRO A 51 -20.70 -29.45 21.59
N ASP A 52 -21.05 -30.74 21.76
CA ASP A 52 -20.92 -31.47 23.02
C ASP A 52 -19.48 -31.86 23.39
N ALA A 53 -18.52 -31.67 22.48
CA ALA A 53 -17.12 -31.99 22.71
C ALA A 53 -16.38 -30.92 23.54
N TRP A 54 -16.90 -29.69 23.58
CA TRP A 54 -16.32 -28.54 24.27
C TRP A 54 -16.66 -28.56 25.77
N ARG A 55 -15.95 -29.38 26.54
CA ARG A 55 -16.26 -29.65 27.96
C ARG A 55 -15.26 -29.06 28.94
N GLU A 56 -14.06 -28.76 28.49
CA GLU A 56 -12.97 -28.23 29.30
C GLU A 56 -12.84 -26.71 29.05
N GLU A 57 -12.32 -25.99 30.05
CA GLU A 57 -12.01 -24.57 29.93
C GLU A 57 -10.56 -24.33 30.38
N ALA A 58 -9.87 -23.49 29.63
CA ALA A 58 -8.55 -22.98 29.94
C ALA A 58 -8.55 -21.45 29.79
N TRP A 59 -7.46 -20.84 30.24
CA TRP A 59 -7.32 -19.38 30.22
C TRP A 59 -5.96 -19.01 29.67
N ILE A 60 -5.95 -17.98 28.84
CA ILE A 60 -4.73 -17.30 28.40
C ILE A 60 -4.75 -15.86 28.87
N GLU A 61 -3.59 -15.26 29.01
CA GLU A 61 -3.42 -13.83 29.29
C GLU A 61 -2.59 -13.20 28.18
N LEU A 62 -3.15 -12.21 27.50
CA LEU A 62 -2.50 -11.54 26.38
C LEU A 62 -2.87 -10.06 26.38
N GLY A 63 -1.87 -9.18 26.31
CA GLY A 63 -2.07 -7.74 26.33
C GLY A 63 -2.77 -7.24 27.61
N GLY A 64 -2.50 -7.87 28.75
CA GLY A 64 -3.14 -7.55 30.04
C GLY A 64 -4.59 -8.04 30.16
N GLU A 65 -5.07 -8.84 29.20
CA GLU A 65 -6.42 -9.35 29.17
C GLU A 65 -6.46 -10.86 29.33
N ARG A 66 -7.28 -11.32 30.29
CA ARG A 66 -7.53 -12.74 30.51
C ARG A 66 -8.69 -13.22 29.63
N THR A 67 -8.39 -14.14 28.72
CA THR A 67 -9.35 -14.68 27.74
C THR A 67 -9.64 -16.14 28.00
N LYS A 68 -10.93 -16.50 27.99
CA LYS A 68 -11.37 -17.89 28.14
C LYS A 68 -11.22 -18.65 26.83
N VAL A 69 -10.68 -19.87 26.91
CA VAL A 69 -10.58 -20.80 25.80
C VAL A 69 -11.34 -22.06 26.17
N GLN A 70 -12.34 -22.43 25.37
CA GLN A 70 -12.99 -23.74 25.50
C GLN A 70 -12.11 -24.78 24.83
N ILE A 71 -12.03 -25.97 25.45
CA ILE A 71 -11.19 -27.07 25.01
C ILE A 71 -12.06 -28.29 24.69
N ALA A 72 -11.81 -28.90 23.54
CA ALA A 72 -12.39 -30.17 23.11
C ALA A 72 -11.27 -31.18 22.84
N ARG A 73 -11.41 -32.38 23.40
CA ARG A 73 -10.52 -33.51 23.13
C ARG A 73 -11.25 -34.52 22.26
N THR A 74 -10.68 -34.83 21.12
CA THR A 74 -11.27 -35.75 20.14
C THR A 74 -10.24 -36.77 19.70
N PRO A 75 -10.65 -37.86 19.02
CA PRO A 75 -9.71 -38.78 18.39
C PRO A 75 -8.77 -38.12 17.37
N SER A 76 -9.14 -36.96 16.82
CA SER A 76 -8.35 -36.22 15.83
C SER A 76 -7.37 -35.21 16.43
N GLY A 77 -7.35 -35.05 17.76
CA GLY A 77 -6.49 -34.12 18.48
C GLY A 77 -7.23 -33.26 19.50
N VAL A 78 -6.51 -32.27 20.05
CA VAL A 78 -7.02 -31.26 20.97
C VAL A 78 -7.36 -30.00 20.17
N PHE A 79 -8.53 -29.43 20.46
CA PHE A 79 -9.01 -28.21 19.84
C PHE A 79 -9.28 -27.17 20.91
N GLY A 80 -8.99 -25.91 20.60
CA GLY A 80 -9.30 -24.76 21.43
C GLY A 80 -10.06 -23.73 20.63
N ARG A 81 -10.99 -23.04 21.29
CA ARG A 81 -11.65 -21.86 20.71
C ARG A 81 -11.86 -20.76 21.72
N SER A 82 -11.64 -19.53 21.27
CA SER A 82 -12.06 -18.31 21.96
C SER A 82 -13.34 -17.81 21.30
N GLU A 83 -14.50 -18.07 21.90
CA GLU A 83 -15.80 -17.60 21.37
C GLU A 83 -15.89 -16.08 21.29
N ARG A 84 -15.20 -15.38 22.20
CA ARG A 84 -15.19 -13.91 22.22
C ARG A 84 -14.51 -13.32 21.00
N TYR A 85 -13.40 -13.91 20.58
CA TYR A 85 -12.57 -13.38 19.51
C TYR A 85 -12.71 -14.15 18.20
N TRP A 86 -13.41 -15.28 18.20
CA TRP A 86 -13.69 -16.10 17.03
C TRP A 86 -12.39 -16.70 16.46
N ASN A 87 -11.47 -17.07 17.35
CA ASN A 87 -10.21 -17.72 17.03
C ASN A 87 -10.24 -19.18 17.47
N GLU A 88 -9.73 -20.08 16.62
CA GLU A 88 -9.61 -21.51 16.90
C GLU A 88 -8.20 -22.03 16.59
N ALA A 89 -7.76 -23.02 17.35
CA ALA A 89 -6.49 -23.70 17.12
C ALA A 89 -6.63 -25.20 17.38
N LYS A 90 -5.80 -25.99 16.70
CA LYS A 90 -5.67 -27.44 16.88
C LYS A 90 -4.22 -27.76 17.26
N GLY A 91 -4.05 -28.72 18.16
CA GLY A 91 -2.76 -29.28 18.54
C GLY A 91 -2.91 -30.70 19.06
N ASP A 92 -1.81 -31.30 19.48
CA ASP A 92 -1.79 -32.60 20.14
C ASP A 92 -1.94 -32.46 21.66
N THR A 93 -1.64 -31.28 22.19
CA THR A 93 -1.79 -30.94 23.62
C THR A 93 -2.60 -29.66 23.84
N VAL A 94 -3.06 -29.45 25.08
CA VAL A 94 -3.70 -28.19 25.47
C VAL A 94 -2.73 -27.02 25.35
N ASP A 95 -1.47 -27.20 25.74
CA ASP A 95 -0.48 -26.13 25.71
C ASP A 95 -0.20 -25.64 24.29
N GLU A 96 -0.09 -26.56 23.32
CA GLU A 96 0.05 -26.22 21.90
C GLU A 96 -1.16 -25.45 21.37
N VAL A 97 -2.37 -25.89 21.75
CA VAL A 97 -3.61 -25.22 21.39
C VAL A 97 -3.65 -23.80 21.97
N LEU A 98 -3.29 -23.63 23.25
CA LEU A 98 -3.27 -22.32 23.90
C LEU A 98 -2.23 -21.40 23.26
N ALA A 99 -1.06 -21.92 22.90
CA ALA A 99 -0.03 -21.18 22.17
C ALA A 99 -0.53 -20.73 20.79
N GLY A 100 -1.23 -21.60 20.05
CA GLY A 100 -1.83 -21.27 18.76
C GLY A 100 -2.93 -20.20 18.87
N ILE A 101 -3.80 -20.29 19.89
CA ILE A 101 -4.78 -19.23 20.17
C ILE A 101 -4.08 -17.91 20.50
N GLN A 102 -3.05 -17.96 21.35
CA GLN A 102 -2.31 -16.76 21.77
C GLN A 102 -1.61 -16.09 20.58
N GLN A 103 -1.01 -16.86 19.67
CA GLN A 103 -0.41 -16.31 18.45
C GLN A 103 -1.47 -15.62 17.58
N GLY A 104 -2.57 -16.29 17.25
CA GLY A 104 -3.61 -15.71 16.39
C GLY A 104 -4.29 -14.48 17.00
N LEU A 105 -4.49 -14.46 18.34
CA LEU A 105 -4.97 -13.26 19.02
C LEU A 105 -3.93 -12.15 19.07
N GLY A 106 -2.64 -12.50 19.14
CA GLY A 106 -1.53 -11.54 19.07
C GLY A 106 -1.58 -10.75 17.76
N GLU A 107 -1.70 -11.45 16.63
CA GLU A 107 -1.82 -10.82 15.31
C GLU A 107 -3.03 -9.88 15.20
N LEU A 108 -4.20 -10.31 15.72
CA LEU A 108 -5.37 -9.44 15.80
C LEU A 108 -5.10 -8.21 16.67
N PHE A 109 -4.53 -8.39 17.87
CA PHE A 109 -4.30 -7.30 18.81
C PHE A 109 -3.26 -6.30 18.31
N ASP A 110 -2.23 -6.77 17.62
CA ASP A 110 -1.23 -5.92 16.95
C ASP A 110 -1.89 -5.09 15.85
N ARG A 111 -2.75 -5.69 15.02
CA ARG A 111 -3.53 -4.95 14.02
C ARG A 111 -4.40 -3.87 14.67
N GLN A 112 -5.15 -4.23 15.71
CA GLN A 112 -6.03 -3.30 16.43
C GLN A 112 -5.25 -2.15 17.09
N THR A 113 -4.04 -2.43 17.57
CA THR A 113 -3.13 -1.43 18.15
C THR A 113 -2.58 -0.51 17.06
N ALA A 114 -2.15 -1.06 15.92
CA ALA A 114 -1.63 -0.29 14.79
C ALA A 114 -2.68 0.71 14.24
N ILE A 115 -3.96 0.33 14.19
CA ILE A 115 -5.07 1.22 13.82
C ILE A 115 -5.14 2.40 14.81
N SER A 116 -5.24 2.12 16.11
CA SER A 116 -5.33 3.17 17.14
C SER A 116 -4.11 4.08 17.14
N GLU A 117 -2.90 3.52 17.08
CA GLU A 117 -1.65 4.30 17.11
C GLU A 117 -1.50 5.21 15.89
N THR A 118 -1.99 4.76 14.74
CA THR A 118 -2.03 5.57 13.52
C THR A 118 -3.04 6.71 13.68
N LEU A 119 -4.23 6.45 14.23
CA LEU A 119 -5.26 7.48 14.46
C LEU A 119 -5.00 8.36 15.69
N GLY A 120 -3.94 8.09 16.46
CA GLY A 120 -3.62 8.82 17.70
C GLY A 120 -4.58 8.51 18.85
N TRP A 121 -5.26 7.37 18.82
CA TRP A 121 -6.19 6.91 19.86
C TRP A 121 -5.48 6.07 20.92
N SER A 122 -6.06 6.02 22.12
CA SER A 122 -5.57 5.18 23.20
C SER A 122 -6.23 3.78 23.17
N GLY A 123 -5.47 2.76 23.57
CA GLY A 123 -5.94 1.38 23.60
C GLY A 123 -6.12 0.75 22.22
N ARG A 124 -6.75 -0.44 22.17
CA ARG A 124 -6.98 -1.19 20.93
C ARG A 124 -8.28 -0.75 20.23
N PHE A 125 -8.25 -0.64 18.91
CA PHE A 125 -9.46 -0.47 18.10
C PHE A 125 -10.19 -1.80 17.94
N THR A 126 -11.36 -1.96 18.53
CA THR A 126 -12.10 -3.24 18.54
C THR A 126 -13.30 -3.30 17.61
N ALA A 127 -13.60 -2.22 16.88
CA ALA A 127 -14.65 -2.16 15.87
C ALA A 127 -14.13 -2.58 14.48
N SER A 128 -14.95 -2.45 13.45
CA SER A 128 -14.57 -2.71 12.06
C SER A 128 -14.08 -1.43 11.38
N ILE A 129 -13.05 -1.51 10.51
CA ILE A 129 -12.57 -0.33 9.74
C ILE A 129 -13.70 0.29 8.92
N ARG A 130 -14.64 -0.52 8.43
CA ARG A 130 -15.88 -0.08 7.77
C ARG A 130 -16.71 0.91 8.59
N ASP A 131 -16.63 0.86 9.91
CA ASP A 131 -17.41 1.73 10.82
C ASP A 131 -16.73 3.10 11.04
N LEU A 132 -15.51 3.27 10.53
CA LEU A 132 -14.78 4.54 10.55
C LEU A 132 -15.33 5.51 9.49
N GLY A 133 -15.00 6.79 9.65
CA GLY A 133 -15.38 7.82 8.68
C GLY A 133 -14.32 8.05 7.59
N PRO A 134 -14.66 8.85 6.56
CA PRO A 134 -13.75 9.20 5.46
C PRO A 134 -12.40 9.76 5.91
N GLN A 135 -12.38 10.56 6.98
CA GLN A 135 -11.16 11.17 7.52
C GLN A 135 -10.23 10.12 8.15
N GLU A 136 -10.77 9.17 8.90
CA GLU A 136 -9.98 8.09 9.50
C GLU A 136 -9.43 7.14 8.43
N TRP A 137 -10.23 6.79 7.40
CA TRP A 137 -9.76 5.95 6.28
C TRP A 137 -8.55 6.56 5.59
N VAL A 138 -8.58 7.87 5.31
CA VAL A 138 -7.46 8.59 4.67
C VAL A 138 -6.22 8.61 5.57
N CYS A 139 -6.38 8.84 6.88
CA CYS A 139 -5.25 8.81 7.82
C CYS A 139 -4.65 7.41 7.96
N LEU A 140 -5.47 6.35 7.93
CA LEU A 140 -5.01 4.96 8.01
C LEU A 140 -4.19 4.50 6.80
N LEU A 141 -4.21 5.23 5.68
CA LEU A 141 -3.28 4.99 4.57
C LEU A 141 -1.80 5.14 4.98
N PHE A 142 -1.52 5.89 6.04
CA PHE A 142 -0.19 6.04 6.62
C PHE A 142 0.19 4.93 7.61
N CYS A 143 -0.65 3.92 7.81
CA CYS A 143 -0.35 2.82 8.71
C CYS A 143 0.88 2.02 8.21
N PRO A 144 1.85 1.67 9.09
CA PRO A 144 2.98 0.82 8.71
C PRO A 144 2.56 -0.60 8.30
N VAL A 145 1.45 -1.10 8.85
CA VAL A 145 0.87 -2.38 8.46
C VAL A 145 0.06 -2.15 7.19
N ARG A 146 0.69 -2.38 6.04
CA ARG A 146 0.15 -2.03 4.71
C ARG A 146 -1.23 -2.62 4.41
N ASP A 147 -1.56 -3.76 5.02
CA ASP A 147 -2.87 -4.39 4.81
C ASP A 147 -4.03 -3.62 5.46
N ILE A 148 -3.78 -2.83 6.51
CA ILE A 148 -4.76 -1.86 7.03
C ILE A 148 -5.05 -0.79 5.97
N GLY A 149 -3.99 -0.20 5.39
CA GLY A 149 -4.14 0.78 4.31
C GLY A 149 -4.87 0.20 3.10
N HIS A 150 -4.62 -1.06 2.75
CA HIS A 150 -5.33 -1.74 1.66
C HIS A 150 -6.81 -1.97 1.96
N GLU A 151 -7.20 -2.31 3.20
CA GLU A 151 -8.63 -2.37 3.57
C GLU A 151 -9.29 -0.99 3.45
N CYS A 152 -8.59 0.09 3.82
CA CYS A 152 -9.09 1.45 3.64
C CYS A 152 -9.28 1.84 2.16
N ILE A 153 -8.40 1.39 1.25
CA ILE A 153 -8.59 1.59 -0.20
C ILE A 153 -9.98 1.10 -0.63
N GLN A 154 -10.35 -0.13 -0.25
CA GLN A 154 -11.65 -0.71 -0.64
C GLN A 154 -12.84 0.14 -0.16
N HIS A 155 -12.74 0.71 1.04
CA HIS A 155 -13.78 1.59 1.58
C HIS A 155 -13.78 2.97 0.91
N ILE A 156 -12.63 3.51 0.54
CA ILE A 156 -12.55 4.79 -0.16
C ILE A 156 -13.10 4.64 -1.59
N GLU A 157 -12.71 3.59 -2.31
CA GLU A 157 -13.19 3.28 -3.66
C GLU A 157 -14.71 3.06 -3.69
N SER A 158 -15.25 2.32 -2.71
CA SER A 158 -16.70 2.11 -2.64
C SER A 158 -17.50 3.40 -2.40
N HIS A 159 -16.82 4.50 -2.05
CA HIS A 159 -17.40 5.82 -1.83
C HIS A 159 -16.80 6.91 -2.74
N ALA A 160 -16.04 6.54 -3.77
CA ALA A 160 -15.32 7.50 -4.62
C ALA A 160 -16.26 8.53 -5.29
N SER A 161 -17.46 8.08 -5.69
CA SER A 161 -18.51 8.91 -6.30
C SER A 161 -18.99 10.07 -5.42
N ALA A 162 -18.67 10.08 -4.12
CA ALA A 162 -18.95 11.22 -3.25
C ALA A 162 -18.07 12.45 -3.57
N GLY A 163 -16.96 12.27 -4.30
CA GLY A 163 -16.08 13.37 -4.71
C GLY A 163 -15.36 14.06 -3.56
N ILE A 164 -15.22 13.40 -2.40
CA ILE A 164 -14.67 14.02 -1.17
C ILE A 164 -13.19 13.69 -0.91
N PHE A 165 -12.58 12.80 -1.68
CA PHE A 165 -11.23 12.29 -1.37
C PHE A 165 -10.11 12.92 -2.22
N GLY A 166 -10.41 13.39 -3.43
CA GLY A 166 -9.41 13.86 -4.41
C GLY A 166 -8.39 14.84 -3.83
N PRO A 167 -8.80 15.97 -3.22
CA PRO A 167 -7.85 16.94 -2.66
C PRO A 167 -6.93 16.34 -1.59
N ALA A 168 -7.44 15.46 -0.72
CA ALA A 168 -6.64 14.79 0.30
C ALA A 168 -5.62 13.82 -0.31
N MET A 169 -6.01 13.09 -1.37
CA MET A 169 -5.11 12.18 -2.10
C MET A 169 -3.96 12.93 -2.78
N VAL A 170 -4.24 14.07 -3.41
CA VAL A 170 -3.20 14.95 -3.97
C VAL A 170 -2.27 15.46 -2.87
N ARG A 171 -2.81 15.83 -1.70
CA ARG A 171 -2.00 16.24 -0.56
C ARG A 171 -1.10 15.11 -0.03
N ILE A 172 -1.53 13.85 -0.07
CA ILE A 172 -0.72 12.68 0.28
C ILE A 172 0.45 12.51 -0.70
N LEU A 173 0.21 12.62 -2.01
CA LEU A 173 1.29 12.52 -3.01
C LEU A 173 2.39 13.55 -2.76
N ARG A 174 1.99 14.77 -2.39
CA ARG A 174 2.89 15.88 -2.06
C ARG A 174 3.51 15.80 -0.67
N ASP A 175 3.20 14.78 0.13
CA ASP A 175 3.72 14.69 1.48
C ASP A 175 5.24 14.43 1.52
N LYS A 176 5.93 15.19 2.37
CA LYS A 176 7.37 15.09 2.60
C LYS A 176 7.72 14.88 4.08
N VAL A 177 6.71 14.76 4.94
CA VAL A 177 6.89 14.86 6.39
C VAL A 177 6.64 13.53 7.09
N HIS A 178 5.57 12.82 6.75
CA HIS A 178 5.22 11.60 7.47
C HIS A 178 6.24 10.49 7.19
N PRO A 179 6.75 9.77 8.22
CA PRO A 179 7.74 8.71 8.00
C PRO A 179 7.17 7.56 7.14
N TRP A 180 5.90 7.22 7.34
CA TRP A 180 5.19 6.17 6.59
C TRP A 180 4.49 6.65 5.32
N ARG A 181 4.84 7.83 4.79
CA ARG A 181 4.19 8.41 3.59
C ARG A 181 4.20 7.50 2.36
N ARG A 182 5.18 6.61 2.23
CA ARG A 182 5.28 5.66 1.10
C ARG A 182 4.15 4.64 1.08
N CYS A 183 3.62 4.24 2.25
CA CYS A 183 2.40 3.43 2.33
C CYS A 183 1.23 4.18 1.71
N ALA A 184 1.04 5.44 2.14
CA ALA A 184 -0.09 6.26 1.72
C ALA A 184 0.01 6.66 0.25
N GLN A 185 1.20 7.04 -0.21
CA GLN A 185 1.47 7.37 -1.62
C GLN A 185 1.21 6.17 -2.52
N TRP A 186 1.69 4.98 -2.16
CA TRP A 186 1.36 3.76 -2.91
C TRP A 186 -0.14 3.50 -2.96
N ALA A 187 -0.86 3.64 -1.83
CA ALA A 187 -2.31 3.43 -1.78
C ALA A 187 -3.08 4.44 -2.64
N VAL A 188 -2.68 5.71 -2.64
CA VAL A 188 -3.26 6.74 -3.51
C VAL A 188 -3.02 6.41 -4.98
N LEU A 189 -1.82 5.97 -5.32
CA LEU A 189 -1.50 5.58 -6.71
C LEU A 189 -2.28 4.34 -7.15
N ASP A 190 -2.57 3.41 -6.25
CA ASP A 190 -3.47 2.27 -6.51
C ASP A 190 -4.87 2.75 -6.89
N MET A 191 -5.44 3.67 -6.10
CA MET A 191 -6.74 4.27 -6.39
C MET A 191 -6.74 5.13 -7.67
N PHE A 192 -5.64 5.82 -7.96
CA PHE A 192 -5.49 6.66 -9.16
C PHE A 192 -5.31 5.87 -10.46
N GLU A 193 -5.26 4.54 -10.41
CA GLU A 193 -5.48 3.71 -11.61
C GLU A 193 -6.87 3.96 -12.23
N ASP A 194 -7.85 4.38 -11.43
CA ASP A 194 -9.16 4.86 -11.87
C ASP A 194 -9.35 6.34 -11.47
N LEU A 195 -8.43 7.20 -11.92
CA LEU A 195 -8.44 8.64 -11.61
C LEU A 195 -9.80 9.34 -11.80
N PRO A 196 -10.61 9.05 -12.86
CA PRO A 196 -11.91 9.68 -13.06
C PRO A 196 -12.91 9.46 -11.92
N SER A 197 -12.80 8.36 -11.17
CA SER A 197 -13.64 8.10 -9.99
C SER A 197 -13.40 9.09 -8.85
N PHE A 198 -12.21 9.71 -8.81
CA PHE A 198 -11.84 10.70 -7.80
C PHE A 198 -11.88 12.14 -8.31
N PHE A 199 -11.69 12.32 -9.63
CA PHE A 199 -11.74 13.60 -10.32
C PHE A 199 -12.58 13.49 -11.59
N PRO A 200 -13.92 13.63 -11.48
CA PRO A 200 -14.82 13.47 -12.62
C PRO A 200 -14.64 14.54 -13.71
N ASP A 201 -14.22 15.76 -13.35
CA ASP A 201 -13.87 16.80 -14.32
C ASP A 201 -12.42 16.60 -14.78
N PRO A 202 -12.17 16.38 -16.08
CA PRO A 202 -10.82 16.23 -16.62
C PRO A 202 -9.87 17.39 -16.27
N ARG A 203 -10.39 18.61 -16.07
CA ARG A 203 -9.56 19.77 -15.71
C ARG A 203 -8.95 19.64 -14.31
N ASP A 204 -9.61 18.92 -13.42
CA ASP A 204 -9.13 18.68 -12.06
C ASP A 204 -8.14 17.51 -12.01
N GLN A 205 -8.09 16.67 -13.06
CA GLN A 205 -7.13 15.56 -13.18
C GLN A 205 -5.70 16.05 -13.43
N ASP A 206 -5.53 17.21 -14.06
CA ASP A 206 -4.20 17.80 -14.33
C ASP A 206 -3.43 18.08 -13.03
N GLU A 207 -4.12 18.44 -11.94
CA GLU A 207 -3.48 18.63 -10.64
C GLU A 207 -2.94 17.30 -10.08
N ALA A 208 -3.71 16.21 -10.23
CA ALA A 208 -3.28 14.88 -9.82
C ALA A 208 -2.10 14.40 -10.67
N VAL A 209 -2.14 14.58 -12.00
CA VAL A 209 -1.02 14.26 -12.91
C VAL A 209 0.23 15.03 -12.51
N ALA A 210 0.12 16.33 -12.22
CA ALA A 210 1.24 17.14 -11.76
C ALA A 210 1.80 16.65 -10.42
N ALA A 211 0.93 16.26 -9.47
CA ALA A 211 1.36 15.72 -8.19
C ALA A 211 2.09 14.37 -8.33
N ILE A 212 1.63 13.48 -9.22
CA ILE A 212 2.32 12.22 -9.52
C ILE A 212 3.69 12.50 -10.15
N ARG A 213 3.74 13.43 -11.12
CA ARG A 213 5.00 13.85 -11.76
C ARG A 213 6.02 14.33 -10.74
N ASP A 214 5.62 15.28 -9.88
CA ASP A 214 6.50 15.87 -8.90
C ASP A 214 6.97 14.82 -7.88
N PHE A 215 6.09 13.91 -7.49
CA PHE A 215 6.43 12.77 -6.65
C PHE A 215 7.52 11.88 -7.27
N ILE A 216 7.43 11.55 -8.57
CA ILE A 216 8.47 10.78 -9.27
C ILE A 216 9.77 11.58 -9.37
N ALA A 217 9.68 12.86 -9.70
CA ALA A 217 10.83 13.74 -9.91
C ALA A 217 11.67 13.92 -8.64
N GLU A 218 11.02 14.02 -7.48
CA GLU A 218 11.65 14.40 -6.20
C GLU A 218 12.05 13.19 -5.32
N SER A 219 11.61 11.97 -5.67
CA SER A 219 11.85 10.80 -4.82
C SER A 219 13.24 10.19 -5.02
N GLU A 220 13.97 10.02 -3.92
CA GLU A 220 15.30 9.39 -3.87
C GLU A 220 15.25 7.86 -3.62
N ASP A 221 14.09 7.35 -3.19
CA ASP A 221 13.84 5.95 -2.86
C ASP A 221 12.63 5.41 -3.63
N ASP A 222 12.52 4.09 -3.73
CA ASP A 222 11.35 3.38 -4.27
C ASP A 222 10.71 2.47 -3.22
N TYR A 223 10.64 2.93 -1.96
CA TYR A 223 10.05 2.13 -0.90
C TYR A 223 8.58 1.83 -1.20
N ALA A 224 8.16 0.61 -0.85
CA ALA A 224 6.86 0.03 -1.24
C ALA A 224 6.61 -0.03 -2.76
N ARG A 225 7.64 0.18 -3.61
CA ARG A 225 7.50 0.34 -5.07
C ARG A 225 6.61 1.52 -5.47
N ALA A 226 6.56 2.56 -4.64
CA ALA A 226 5.66 3.69 -4.86
C ALA A 226 6.04 4.51 -6.10
N VAL A 227 7.33 4.76 -6.35
CA VAL A 227 7.77 5.53 -7.53
C VAL A 227 7.59 4.72 -8.80
N TYR A 228 7.85 3.41 -8.75
CA TYR A 228 7.50 2.50 -9.84
C TYR A 228 5.99 2.55 -10.16
N LYS A 229 5.12 2.39 -9.15
CA LYS A 229 3.66 2.45 -9.32
C LYS A 229 3.23 3.79 -9.93
N ALA A 230 3.83 4.90 -9.52
CA ALA A 230 3.53 6.21 -10.08
C ALA A 230 3.80 6.32 -11.58
N GLY A 231 4.91 5.74 -12.05
CA GLY A 231 5.19 5.63 -13.48
C GLY A 231 4.12 4.82 -14.20
N VAL A 232 3.79 3.64 -13.67
CA VAL A 232 2.73 2.76 -14.22
C VAL A 232 1.39 3.48 -14.28
N VAL A 233 1.01 4.27 -13.27
CA VAL A 233 -0.25 5.03 -13.29
C VAL A 233 -0.27 6.08 -14.41
N LEU A 234 0.81 6.85 -14.60
CA LEU A 234 0.89 7.82 -15.69
C LEU A 234 0.92 7.15 -17.08
N GLY A 235 1.71 6.09 -17.23
CA GLY A 235 1.98 5.44 -18.51
C GLY A 235 1.00 4.34 -18.90
N GLY A 236 0.31 3.71 -17.95
CA GLY A 236 -0.51 2.52 -18.18
C GLY A 236 -1.98 2.66 -17.81
N HIS A 237 -2.37 3.73 -17.10
CA HIS A 237 -3.75 3.92 -16.64
C HIS A 237 -4.34 5.25 -17.09
N ILE A 238 -3.67 6.37 -16.78
CA ILE A 238 -4.20 7.71 -17.11
C ILE A 238 -4.05 7.99 -18.62
N CYS A 239 -2.83 7.83 -19.17
CA CYS A 239 -2.54 7.86 -20.61
C CYS A 239 -3.08 9.07 -21.42
N THR A 240 -3.46 10.16 -20.76
CA THR A 240 -3.87 11.42 -21.40
C THR A 240 -2.67 12.15 -21.98
N ASP A 241 -2.91 13.20 -22.79
CA ASP A 241 -1.83 14.03 -23.34
C ASP A 241 -1.00 14.68 -22.22
N ALA A 242 -1.67 15.18 -21.18
CA ALA A 242 -1.02 15.74 -19.99
C ALA A 242 -0.17 14.70 -19.24
N ALA A 243 -0.68 13.47 -19.09
CA ALA A 243 0.07 12.38 -18.45
C ALA A 243 1.27 11.94 -19.30
N ALA A 244 1.13 11.88 -20.63
CA ALA A 244 2.22 11.60 -21.55
C ALA A 244 3.32 12.66 -21.47
N ASP A 245 2.95 13.94 -21.51
CA ASP A 245 3.89 15.06 -21.39
C ASP A 245 4.62 15.05 -20.04
N ALA A 246 3.87 14.83 -18.95
CA ALA A 246 4.43 14.68 -17.62
C ALA A 246 5.42 13.50 -17.55
N LEU A 247 5.04 12.32 -18.05
CA LEU A 247 5.87 11.13 -18.01
C LEU A 247 7.15 11.27 -18.83
N LEU A 248 7.05 11.77 -20.06
CA LEU A 248 8.21 11.94 -20.94
C LEU A 248 9.19 12.99 -20.39
N SER A 249 8.72 13.99 -19.64
CA SER A 249 9.61 14.94 -18.95
C SER A 249 10.47 14.29 -17.85
N LEU A 250 10.00 13.17 -17.28
CA LEU A 250 10.68 12.45 -16.20
C LEU A 250 11.80 11.52 -16.69
N LEU A 251 11.94 11.34 -18.01
CA LEU A 251 13.11 10.65 -18.58
C LEU A 251 14.42 11.36 -18.23
N SER A 252 14.36 12.66 -17.91
CA SER A 252 15.47 13.47 -17.39
C SER A 252 15.34 13.82 -15.91
N ALA A 253 14.57 13.06 -15.12
CA ALA A 253 14.41 13.30 -13.68
C ALA A 253 15.78 13.32 -12.96
N PRO A 254 15.93 14.13 -11.89
CA PRO A 254 17.22 14.28 -11.20
C PRO A 254 17.67 12.96 -10.56
N HIS A 255 16.74 12.19 -10.01
CA HIS A 255 17.03 10.93 -9.35
C HIS A 255 16.89 9.74 -10.31
N ARG A 256 17.82 8.78 -10.19
CA ARG A 256 17.84 7.56 -11.01
C ARG A 256 16.58 6.71 -10.86
N ILE A 257 15.95 6.71 -9.68
CA ILE A 257 14.72 5.97 -9.40
C ILE A 257 13.56 6.55 -10.24
N GLY A 258 13.45 7.88 -10.29
CA GLY A 258 12.47 8.55 -11.13
C GLY A 258 12.69 8.27 -12.62
N ARG A 259 13.95 8.33 -13.08
CA ARG A 259 14.27 7.99 -14.48
C ARG A 259 13.96 6.52 -14.80
N ARG A 260 14.30 5.58 -13.92
CA ARG A 260 13.98 4.15 -14.07
C ARG A 260 12.48 3.94 -14.28
N SER A 261 11.67 4.53 -13.40
CA SER A 261 10.21 4.46 -13.46
C SER A 261 9.69 5.06 -14.77
N ALA A 262 10.18 6.24 -15.19
CA ALA A 262 9.78 6.89 -16.43
C ALA A 262 10.15 6.08 -17.68
N ILE A 263 11.35 5.50 -17.71
CA ILE A 263 11.82 4.64 -18.81
C ILE A 263 10.93 3.41 -18.94
N HIS A 264 10.63 2.73 -17.83
CA HIS A 264 9.74 1.57 -17.82
C HIS A 264 8.33 1.95 -18.30
N ALA A 265 7.74 2.98 -17.70
CA ALA A 265 6.38 3.40 -18.01
C ALA A 265 6.22 3.96 -19.43
N ALA A 266 7.28 4.44 -20.09
CA ALA A 266 7.22 4.84 -21.50
C ALA A 266 6.89 3.66 -22.43
N PHE A 267 7.25 2.43 -22.04
CA PHE A 267 6.80 1.23 -22.76
C PHE A 267 5.28 1.06 -22.63
N HIS A 268 4.73 1.14 -21.42
CA HIS A 268 3.28 1.05 -21.22
C HIS A 268 2.51 2.19 -21.88
N LEU A 269 3.09 3.39 -21.94
CA LEU A 269 2.48 4.55 -22.60
C LEU A 269 2.24 4.28 -24.09
N VAL A 270 3.16 3.58 -24.76
CA VAL A 270 2.99 3.28 -26.20
C VAL A 270 1.92 2.22 -26.45
N GLU A 271 1.62 1.35 -25.47
CA GLU A 271 0.54 0.36 -25.59
C GLU A 271 -0.83 1.05 -25.70
N TRP A 272 -1.01 2.15 -24.98
CA TRP A 272 -2.24 2.93 -24.96
C TRP A 272 -2.26 4.08 -25.98
N ARG A 273 -1.08 4.55 -26.40
CA ARG A 273 -0.92 5.70 -27.30
C ARG A 273 -0.07 5.34 -28.52
N ASP A 274 -0.48 4.32 -29.25
CA ASP A 274 0.23 3.86 -30.45
C ASP A 274 0.42 4.98 -31.50
N HIS A 275 -0.52 5.93 -31.58
CA HIS A 275 -0.40 7.09 -32.46
C HIS A 275 0.74 8.05 -32.10
N ASP A 276 1.24 8.00 -30.86
CA ASP A 276 2.38 8.78 -30.36
C ASP A 276 3.69 7.97 -30.32
N ARG A 277 3.71 6.75 -30.87
CA ARG A 277 4.85 5.82 -30.80
C ARG A 277 6.17 6.48 -31.21
N ASP A 278 6.18 7.20 -32.32
CA ASP A 278 7.41 7.84 -32.83
C ASP A 278 7.96 8.89 -31.86
N ARG A 279 7.06 9.67 -31.23
CA ARG A 279 7.42 10.66 -30.20
C ARG A 279 8.01 9.96 -28.98
N ILE A 280 7.31 8.96 -28.45
CA ILE A 280 7.71 8.21 -27.25
C ILE A 280 9.07 7.53 -27.49
N LEU A 281 9.21 6.81 -28.60
CA LEU A 281 10.45 6.14 -28.99
C LEU A 281 11.61 7.14 -29.12
N SER A 282 11.37 8.29 -29.76
CA SER A 282 12.40 9.33 -29.90
C SER A 282 12.83 9.89 -28.55
N SER A 283 11.90 10.13 -27.62
CA SER A 283 12.21 10.57 -26.27
C SER A 283 13.03 9.54 -25.48
N VAL A 284 12.66 8.25 -25.54
CA VAL A 284 13.42 7.18 -24.85
C VAL A 284 14.82 7.02 -25.45
N ARG A 285 14.98 7.13 -26.77
CA ARG A 285 16.30 7.11 -27.43
C ARG A 285 17.18 8.27 -26.98
N ALA A 286 16.64 9.49 -26.96
CA ALA A 286 17.37 10.67 -26.49
C ALA A 286 17.79 10.53 -25.00
N ALA A 287 16.92 9.95 -24.17
CA ALA A 287 17.25 9.64 -22.78
C ALA A 287 18.39 8.61 -22.68
N ALA A 288 18.34 7.54 -23.47
CA ALA A 288 19.41 6.53 -23.51
C ALA A 288 20.78 7.10 -23.95
N GLU A 289 20.77 8.06 -24.89
CA GLU A 289 21.99 8.71 -25.37
C GLU A 289 22.67 9.54 -24.28
N THR A 290 21.87 10.29 -23.51
CA THR A 290 22.32 11.24 -22.49
C THR A 290 22.47 10.63 -21.09
N GLU A 291 21.94 9.42 -20.86
CA GLU A 291 22.05 8.74 -19.57
C GLU A 291 23.50 8.42 -19.21
N THR A 292 23.83 8.70 -17.95
CA THR A 292 25.17 8.56 -17.38
C THR A 292 25.31 7.29 -16.54
N ASP A 293 24.22 6.79 -15.96
CA ASP A 293 24.19 5.51 -15.27
C ASP A 293 24.20 4.36 -16.30
N PRO A 294 25.21 3.47 -16.30
CA PRO A 294 25.32 2.40 -17.29
C PRO A 294 24.16 1.40 -17.29
N GLN A 295 23.57 1.11 -16.13
CA GLN A 295 22.44 0.18 -16.04
C GLN A 295 21.18 0.81 -16.64
N LEU A 296 20.91 2.08 -16.32
CA LEU A 296 19.79 2.81 -16.90
C LEU A 296 19.96 3.04 -18.40
N LYS A 297 21.19 3.32 -18.86
CA LYS A 297 21.47 3.45 -20.30
C LYS A 297 21.17 2.17 -21.05
N ALA A 298 21.60 1.03 -20.52
CA ALA A 298 21.31 -0.28 -21.10
C ALA A 298 19.80 -0.57 -21.08
N PHE A 299 19.13 -0.25 -19.97
CA PHE A 299 17.69 -0.40 -19.82
C PHE A 299 16.90 0.44 -20.84
N ALA A 300 17.15 1.74 -20.92
CA ALA A 300 16.52 2.64 -21.89
C ALA A 300 16.79 2.22 -23.34
N THR A 301 18.00 1.77 -23.64
CA THR A 301 18.34 1.21 -24.97
C THR A 301 17.52 -0.05 -25.26
N GLY A 302 17.33 -0.93 -24.28
CA GLY A 302 16.51 -2.12 -24.40
C GLY A 302 15.04 -1.78 -24.64
N ILE A 303 14.48 -0.90 -23.80
CA ILE A 303 13.09 -0.42 -23.94
C ILE A 303 12.86 0.23 -25.31
N ALA A 304 13.76 1.08 -25.79
CA ALA A 304 13.63 1.67 -27.13
C ALA A 304 13.56 0.61 -28.23
N LYS A 305 14.37 -0.46 -28.14
CA LYS A 305 14.33 -1.59 -29.08
C LYS A 305 13.02 -2.36 -28.98
N ASP A 306 12.49 -2.54 -27.77
CA ASP A 306 11.24 -3.26 -27.54
C ASP A 306 10.03 -2.49 -28.10
N ILE A 307 10.01 -1.16 -27.91
CA ILE A 307 9.01 -0.25 -28.50
C ILE A 307 9.08 -0.27 -30.03
N GLU A 308 10.28 -0.17 -30.61
CA GLU A 308 10.49 -0.21 -32.06
C GLU A 308 10.06 -1.54 -32.67
N ALA A 309 10.39 -2.65 -32.00
CA ALA A 309 10.03 -3.99 -32.44
C ALA A 309 8.58 -4.39 -32.10
N GLN A 310 7.81 -3.50 -31.45
CA GLN A 310 6.43 -3.74 -31.01
C GLN A 310 6.29 -5.04 -30.21
N ARG A 311 7.22 -5.28 -29.29
CA ARG A 311 7.16 -6.46 -28.43
C ARG A 311 6.00 -6.37 -27.46
N PHE A 312 5.50 -7.54 -27.04
CA PHE A 312 4.50 -7.65 -25.99
C PHE A 312 5.14 -7.52 -24.59
N ASP A 313 6.33 -8.12 -24.42
CA ASP A 313 7.11 -7.99 -23.19
C ASP A 313 8.32 -7.09 -23.42
N HIS A 314 8.72 -6.39 -22.36
CA HIS A 314 9.90 -5.54 -22.37
C HIS A 314 11.03 -6.12 -21.49
N VAL A 315 12.25 -5.65 -21.73
CA VAL A 315 13.43 -5.99 -20.91
C VAL A 315 13.16 -5.74 -19.41
N SER A 316 13.64 -6.63 -18.55
CA SER A 316 13.43 -6.49 -17.10
C SER A 316 14.07 -5.21 -16.55
N GLU A 317 13.38 -4.60 -15.59
CA GLU A 317 13.87 -3.43 -14.87
C GLU A 317 15.17 -3.74 -14.10
N PRO A 318 16.17 -2.84 -14.11
CA PRO A 318 17.37 -3.00 -13.30
C PRO A 318 17.09 -2.80 -11.80
N VAL A 319 17.71 -3.65 -10.98
CA VAL A 319 17.75 -3.49 -9.51
C VAL A 319 19.11 -2.93 -9.11
N PHE A 320 19.12 -1.78 -8.44
CA PHE A 320 20.36 -1.15 -7.99
C PHE A 320 20.91 -1.86 -6.75
N ALA A 321 22.24 -1.89 -6.61
CA ALA A 321 22.89 -2.66 -5.55
C ALA A 321 22.50 -2.22 -4.13
N ASP A 322 22.26 -0.93 -3.92
CA ASP A 322 21.82 -0.36 -2.64
C ASP A 322 20.37 -0.69 -2.28
N GLU A 323 19.53 -1.05 -3.25
CA GLU A 323 18.15 -1.53 -2.98
C GLU A 323 18.14 -2.94 -2.37
N LEU A 324 19.20 -3.71 -2.59
CA LEU A 324 19.38 -5.07 -2.06
C LEU A 324 19.92 -5.10 -0.62
N GLN A 325 20.59 -4.04 -0.16
CA GLN A 325 21.35 -4.04 1.09
C GLN A 325 20.53 -3.80 2.37
N THR A 326 19.20 -3.70 2.28
CA THR A 326 18.35 -3.23 3.41
C THR A 326 17.38 -4.28 3.97
N THR A 327 17.61 -5.59 3.72
CA THR A 327 16.82 -6.67 4.34
C THR A 327 17.34 -7.07 5.74
N SER A 328 17.81 -6.13 6.55
CA SER A 328 18.23 -6.45 7.93
C SER A 328 17.93 -5.30 8.89
N SER A 329 17.28 -5.66 10.00
CA SER A 329 16.82 -4.84 11.16
C SER A 329 15.68 -3.85 10.84
N VAL A 330 14.51 -3.93 11.47
CA VAL A 330 14.15 -4.24 12.88
C VAL A 330 12.90 -5.10 12.94
#